data_AF-A0A7S4V6Q1-F1
#
_entry.id   AF-A0A7S4V6Q1-F1
#
_cell.length_a   1.000
_cell.length_b   1.000
_cell.length_c   1.000
_cell.angle_alpha   90.00
_cell.angle_beta   90.00
_cell.angle_gamma   90.00
#
_symmetry.space_group_name_H-M   'P 1'
#
loop_
_entity.id
_entity.type
_entity.pdbx_description
1 polymer ?
#
loop_
_entity_poly.entity_id
_entity_poly.type
_entity_poly.pdbx_seq_one_letter_code
_entity_poly.pdbx_strand_id
1 'polypeptide(L)'
;MPFFQKRKNAAMDSLTLKVVGLNHTITISVRPTATVADLKAKIESQTLLPTQYQRLISRGKKLEDDTVVLGEGGAGIQTRTKIMLLHNEFYATDKKGIDAIAVLTDEIKVLEEKIAAESLEQKVVDELITRVCCKLDCVDTNGSERLRAMRKEAIRKAESLAQ
;
A
#
# COMPACT_ATOMS: atom_id res chain seq x y z
N MET A 1 15.78 -36.30 28.68
CA MET A 1 15.87 -34.90 28.25
C MET A 1 15.79 -34.89 26.72
N PRO A 2 14.84 -34.17 26.10
CA PRO A 2 14.60 -34.34 24.67
C PRO A 2 15.72 -33.69 23.85
N PHE A 3 16.33 -34.54 23.03
CA PHE A 3 17.06 -34.22 21.81
C PHE A 3 16.23 -33.27 20.94
N PHE A 4 16.76 -32.11 20.56
CA PHE A 4 16.32 -31.46 19.32
C PHE A 4 17.51 -30.92 18.53
N GLN A 5 17.77 -31.69 17.47
CA GLN A 5 18.68 -31.49 16.37
C GLN A 5 18.61 -30.07 15.79
N LYS A 6 19.72 -29.31 15.75
CA LYS A 6 19.87 -28.21 14.79
C LYS A 6 20.92 -28.63 13.75
N ARG A 7 20.44 -29.25 12.66
CA ARG A 7 21.24 -29.60 11.49
C ARG A 7 21.75 -28.32 10.83
N LYS A 8 23.03 -28.35 10.47
CA LYS A 8 23.67 -27.44 9.51
C LYS A 8 23.05 -27.65 8.12
N ASN A 9 22.83 -26.58 7.36
CA ASN A 9 23.37 -26.34 6.00
C ASN A 9 22.51 -25.38 5.18
N ALA A 10 23.23 -24.57 4.41
CA ALA A 10 22.77 -23.52 3.53
C ALA A 10 21.87 -24.01 2.39
N ALA A 11 20.67 -23.44 2.33
CA ALA A 11 19.97 -23.14 1.09
C ALA A 11 19.03 -21.96 1.38
N MET A 12 19.38 -20.76 0.91
CA MET A 12 18.46 -19.63 0.65
C MET A 12 17.20 -19.58 1.54
N ASP A 13 17.36 -19.29 2.83
CA ASP A 13 16.26 -19.33 3.80
C ASP A 13 15.15 -18.35 3.39
N SER A 14 14.10 -18.88 2.79
CA SER A 14 12.93 -18.15 2.33
C SER A 14 11.73 -18.76 3.03
N LEU A 15 11.16 -17.98 3.95
CA LEU A 15 9.91 -18.27 4.62
C LEU A 15 8.77 -17.98 3.66
N THR A 16 8.03 -19.02 3.29
CA THR A 16 6.77 -18.86 2.56
C THR A 16 5.64 -18.64 3.55
N LEU A 17 4.97 -17.49 3.42
CA LEU A 17 3.86 -17.06 4.26
C LEU A 17 2.60 -16.97 3.42
N LYS A 18 1.47 -17.40 4.00
CA LYS A 18 0.16 -17.35 3.33
C LYS A 18 -0.68 -16.27 3.99
N VAL A 19 -0.83 -15.14 3.33
CA VAL A 19 -1.66 -14.03 3.77
C VAL A 19 -3.07 -14.23 3.25
N VAL A 20 -4.06 -14.25 4.13
CA VAL A 20 -5.47 -14.43 3.79
C VAL A 20 -6.25 -13.22 4.25
N GLY A 21 -6.92 -12.53 3.33
CA GLY A 21 -7.74 -11.36 3.60
C GLY A 21 -8.56 -10.93 2.37
N LEU A 22 -9.69 -10.25 2.60
CA LEU A 22 -10.56 -9.67 1.54
C LEU A 22 -10.92 -10.67 0.42
N ASN A 23 -11.32 -11.89 0.78
CA ASN A 23 -11.67 -12.96 -0.18
C ASN A 23 -10.53 -13.39 -1.12
N HIS A 24 -9.30 -12.94 -0.88
CA HIS A 24 -8.10 -13.33 -1.62
C HIS A 24 -7.08 -14.01 -0.72
N THR A 25 -6.25 -14.85 -1.33
CA THR A 25 -5.17 -15.53 -0.63
C THR A 25 -3.88 -15.34 -1.39
N ILE A 26 -2.92 -14.67 -0.76
CA ILE A 26 -1.66 -14.28 -1.37
C ILE A 26 -0.54 -15.07 -0.70
N THR A 27 0.34 -15.64 -1.52
CA THR A 27 1.52 -16.36 -1.04
C THR A 27 2.74 -15.47 -1.23
N ILE A 28 3.40 -15.11 -0.13
CA ILE A 28 4.58 -14.23 -0.15
C ILE A 28 5.77 -14.99 0.39
N SER A 29 6.88 -14.95 -0.35
CA SER A 29 8.17 -15.48 0.09
C SER A 29 9.04 -14.34 0.61
N VAL A 30 9.42 -14.42 1.88
CA VAL A 30 10.27 -13.45 2.58
C VAL A 30 11.45 -14.14 3.24
N ARG A 31 12.48 -13.39 3.61
CA ARG A 31 13.65 -13.94 4.31
C ARG A 31 13.42 -13.93 5.83
N PRO A 32 14.06 -14.81 6.62
CA PRO A 32 13.97 -14.81 8.09
C PRO A 32 14.58 -13.55 8.72
N THR A 33 15.49 -12.89 8.00
CA THR A 33 16.08 -11.61 8.36
C THR A 33 15.19 -10.42 8.00
N ALA A 34 14.10 -10.64 7.25
CA ALA A 34 13.17 -9.58 6.91
C ALA A 34 12.33 -9.21 8.14
N THR A 35 11.92 -7.95 8.18
CA THR A 35 11.08 -7.39 9.24
C THR A 35 9.60 -7.47 8.88
N VAL A 36 8.74 -7.27 9.88
CA VAL A 36 7.30 -7.10 9.65
C VAL A 36 7.01 -5.92 8.71
N ALA A 37 7.82 -4.86 8.72
CA ALA A 37 7.70 -3.75 7.77
C ALA A 37 7.87 -4.20 6.31
N ASP A 38 8.89 -5.03 6.00
CA ASP A 38 9.12 -5.57 4.65
C ASP A 38 7.95 -6.46 4.19
N LEU A 39 7.40 -7.25 5.11
CA LEU A 39 6.23 -8.07 4.85
C LEU A 39 5.01 -7.20 4.51
N LYS A 40 4.72 -6.18 5.32
CA LYS A 40 3.60 -5.27 5.09
C LYS A 40 3.76 -4.51 3.76
N ALA A 41 4.98 -4.11 3.39
CA ALA A 41 5.28 -3.49 2.10
C ALA A 41 5.03 -4.43 0.90
N LYS A 42 5.43 -5.70 1.01
CA LYS A 42 5.12 -6.71 0.00
C LYS A 42 3.62 -6.98 -0.11
N ILE A 43 2.91 -7.01 1.03
CA ILE A 43 1.46 -7.15 1.03
C ILE A 43 0.81 -5.92 0.38
N GLU A 44 1.29 -4.71 0.67
CA GLU A 44 0.81 -3.47 0.04
C GLU A 44 0.98 -3.51 -1.48
N SER A 45 2.12 -3.99 -1.99
CA SER A 45 2.32 -4.13 -3.43
C SER A 45 1.36 -5.13 -4.09
N GLN A 46 0.97 -6.19 -3.38
CA GLN A 46 0.08 -7.24 -3.92
C GLN A 46 -1.40 -6.93 -3.72
N THR A 47 -1.76 -6.22 -2.66
CA THR A 47 -3.15 -5.94 -2.28
C THR A 47 -3.59 -4.50 -2.57
N LEU A 48 -2.64 -3.61 -2.84
CA LEU A 48 -2.83 -2.15 -2.93
C LEU A 48 -3.43 -1.55 -1.65
N LEU A 49 -3.32 -2.27 -0.52
CA LEU A 49 -3.77 -1.81 0.79
C LEU A 49 -2.63 -1.10 1.51
N PRO A 50 -2.85 0.12 2.03
CA PRO A 50 -1.82 0.82 2.77
C PRO A 50 -1.42 0.07 4.04
N THR A 51 -0.12 -0.05 4.28
CA THR A 51 0.57 -0.68 5.42
C THR A 51 -0.10 -0.42 6.77
N GLN A 52 -0.62 0.79 6.99
CA GLN A 52 -1.20 1.22 8.27
C GLN A 52 -2.58 0.62 8.57
N TYR A 53 -3.33 0.23 7.54
CA TYR A 53 -4.67 -0.37 7.69
C TYR A 53 -4.61 -1.90 7.69
N GLN A 54 -3.41 -2.48 7.50
CA GLN A 54 -3.19 -3.91 7.51
C GLN A 54 -3.00 -4.39 8.95
N ARG A 55 -4.04 -4.95 9.56
CA ARG A 55 -3.89 -5.69 10.82
C ARG A 55 -3.48 -7.12 10.51
N LEU A 56 -2.20 -7.41 10.71
CA LEU A 56 -1.64 -8.75 10.52
C LEU A 56 -1.80 -9.56 11.82
N ILE A 57 -2.40 -10.74 11.72
CA ILE A 57 -2.56 -11.67 12.84
C ILE A 57 -1.88 -13.00 12.48
N SER A 58 -0.89 -13.40 13.26
CA SER A 58 -0.13 -14.65 13.08
C SER A 58 -0.31 -15.55 14.29
N ARG A 59 -0.77 -16.79 14.08
CA ARG A 59 -1.01 -17.79 15.15
C ARG A 59 -1.76 -17.23 16.37
N GLY A 60 -2.69 -16.28 16.16
CA GLY A 60 -3.45 -15.62 17.22
C GLY A 60 -2.77 -14.42 17.89
N LYS A 61 -1.53 -14.07 17.49
CA LYS A 61 -0.81 -12.88 17.94
C LYS A 61 -0.87 -11.77 16.88
N LYS A 62 -1.25 -10.56 17.29
CA LYS A 62 -1.24 -9.39 16.40
C LYS A 62 0.23 -8.99 16.15
N LEU A 63 0.58 -8.80 14.89
CA LEU A 63 1.88 -8.29 14.44
C LEU A 63 1.72 -6.81 14.13
N GLU A 64 1.70 -6.00 15.18
CA GLU A 64 1.68 -4.53 15.05
C GLU A 64 3.11 -3.97 15.02
N ASP A 65 4.08 -4.65 15.65
CA ASP A 65 5.48 -4.24 15.72
C ASP A 65 6.22 -4.34 14.37
N ASP A 66 6.49 -3.19 13.75
CA ASP A 66 7.22 -3.06 12.48
C ASP A 66 8.71 -3.43 12.58
N THR A 67 9.27 -3.39 13.79
CA THR A 67 10.69 -3.64 14.09
C THR A 67 11.00 -5.11 14.35
N VAL A 68 9.98 -5.97 14.52
CA VAL A 68 10.18 -7.39 14.81
C VAL A 68 10.61 -8.12 13.54
N VAL A 69 11.69 -8.91 13.66
CA VAL A 69 12.12 -9.83 12.60
C VAL A 69 11.22 -11.07 12.56
N LEU A 70 10.95 -11.56 11.35
CA LEU A 70 10.03 -12.69 11.15
C LEU A 70 10.64 -14.02 11.64
N GLY A 71 11.97 -14.13 11.63
CA GLY A 71 12.68 -15.36 12.00
C GLY A 71 12.49 -15.85 13.44
N GLU A 72 13.14 -16.98 13.74
CA GLU A 72 13.11 -17.69 15.04
C GLU A 72 13.45 -16.81 16.26
N GLY A 73 14.19 -15.70 16.06
CA GLY A 73 14.59 -14.78 17.12
C GLY A 73 13.62 -13.61 17.40
N GLY A 74 12.51 -13.50 16.66
CA GLY A 74 11.54 -12.42 16.81
C GLY A 74 10.10 -12.93 16.94
N ALA A 75 9.32 -12.83 15.87
CA ALA A 75 7.91 -13.23 15.85
C ALA A 75 7.68 -14.75 15.83
N GLY A 76 8.75 -15.56 15.75
CA GLY A 76 8.67 -17.03 15.73
C GLY A 76 7.89 -17.56 14.54
N ILE A 77 7.96 -16.86 13.40
CA ILE A 77 7.24 -17.23 12.18
C ILE A 77 8.00 -18.36 11.48
N GLN A 78 7.26 -19.40 11.13
CA GLN A 78 7.78 -20.59 10.44
C GLN A 78 7.30 -20.65 8.99
N THR A 79 7.97 -21.44 8.16
CA THR A 79 7.53 -21.74 6.80
C THR A 79 6.14 -22.38 6.86
N ARG A 80 5.18 -21.87 6.07
CA ARG A 80 3.73 -22.22 6.09
C ARG A 80 2.88 -21.50 7.15
N THR A 81 3.38 -20.44 7.78
CA THR A 81 2.55 -19.66 8.70
C THR A 81 1.43 -18.95 7.95
N LYS A 82 0.19 -19.07 8.47
CA LYS A 82 -0.98 -18.36 7.97
C LYS A 82 -1.08 -17.01 8.69
N ILE A 83 -1.09 -15.94 7.90
CA ILE A 83 -1.28 -14.58 8.38
C ILE A 83 -2.68 -14.16 7.97
N MET A 84 -3.51 -13.78 8.93
CA MET A 84 -4.81 -13.18 8.64
C MET A 84 -4.63 -11.67 8.51
N LEU A 85 -5.04 -11.15 7.36
CA LEU A 85 -5.10 -9.73 7.08
C LEU A 85 -6.54 -9.26 7.34
N LEU A 86 -6.73 -8.51 8.41
CA LEU A 86 -7.98 -7.78 8.66
C LEU A 86 -7.78 -6.32 8.25
N HIS A 87 -8.69 -5.79 7.44
CA HIS A 87 -8.76 -4.35 7.22
C HIS A 87 -9.53 -3.70 8.36
N ASN A 88 -9.09 -2.53 8.80
CA ASN A 88 -9.89 -1.70 9.69
C ASN A 88 -11.13 -1.17 8.93
N GLU A 89 -12.28 -0.97 9.58
CA GLU A 89 -13.50 -0.45 8.93
C GLU A 89 -13.26 0.94 8.30
N PHE A 90 -12.33 1.71 8.85
CA PHE A 90 -11.86 2.98 8.29
C PHE A 90 -11.28 2.84 6.87
N TYR A 91 -10.73 1.68 6.50
CA TYR A 91 -10.25 1.45 5.13
C TYR A 91 -11.37 1.52 4.09
N ALA A 92 -12.61 1.12 4.42
CA ALA A 92 -13.72 1.22 3.46
C ALA A 92 -14.04 2.68 3.11
N THR A 93 -13.83 3.59 4.06
CA THR A 93 -14.05 5.02 3.91
C THR A 93 -12.84 5.70 3.24
N ASP A 94 -11.61 5.43 3.71
CA ASP A 94 -10.39 5.96 3.10
C ASP A 94 -10.18 5.43 1.67
N LYS A 95 -10.60 4.19 1.34
CA LYS A 95 -10.52 3.61 -0.01
C LYS A 95 -11.23 4.48 -1.04
N LYS A 96 -12.39 5.06 -0.72
CA LYS A 96 -13.10 5.97 -1.64
C LYS A 96 -12.27 7.21 -1.95
N GLY A 97 -11.59 7.77 -0.95
CA GLY A 97 -10.69 8.91 -1.13
C GLY A 97 -9.43 8.55 -1.94
N ILE A 98 -8.81 7.41 -1.64
CA ILE A 98 -7.62 6.93 -2.37
C ILE A 98 -7.96 6.63 -3.84
N ASP A 99 -9.07 5.94 -4.08
CA ASP A 99 -9.55 5.60 -5.42
C ASP A 99 -9.91 6.87 -6.21
N ALA A 100 -10.60 7.83 -5.60
CA ALA A 100 -10.89 9.12 -6.22
C ALA A 100 -9.61 9.89 -6.57
N ILE A 101 -8.61 9.93 -5.67
CA ILE A 101 -7.31 10.56 -5.95
C ILE A 101 -6.61 9.83 -7.10
N ALA A 102 -6.66 8.50 -7.14
CA ALA A 102 -6.04 7.71 -8.21
C ALA A 102 -6.70 7.98 -9.57
N VAL A 103 -8.03 8.00 -9.63
CA VAL A 103 -8.80 8.32 -10.85
C VAL A 103 -8.46 9.73 -11.34
N LEU A 104 -8.41 10.71 -10.42
CA LEU A 104 -8.08 12.09 -10.78
C LEU A 104 -6.62 12.23 -11.22
N THR A 105 -5.70 11.47 -10.64
CA THR A 105 -4.30 11.44 -11.05
C THR A 105 -4.14 10.82 -12.45
N ASP A 106 -4.94 9.81 -12.78
CA ASP A 106 -4.99 9.24 -14.12
C ASP A 106 -5.60 10.21 -15.14
N GLU A 107 -6.70 10.91 -14.77
CA GLU A 107 -7.26 12.02 -15.56
C GLU A 107 -6.18 13.07 -15.87
N ILE A 108 -5.33 13.42 -14.90
CA ILE A 108 -4.20 14.37 -15.10
C ILE A 108 -3.19 13.84 -16.12
N LYS A 109 -2.77 12.58 -16.01
CA LYS A 109 -1.82 11.97 -16.97
C LYS A 109 -2.38 11.91 -18.38
N VAL A 110 -3.64 11.51 -18.52
CA VAL A 110 -4.32 11.49 -19.81
C VAL A 110 -4.45 12.91 -20.37
N LEU A 111 -4.70 13.90 -19.51
CA LEU A 111 -4.70 15.30 -19.92
C LEU A 111 -3.33 15.73 -20.44
N GLU A 112 -2.25 15.40 -19.71
CA GLU A 112 -0.88 15.69 -20.10
C GLU A 112 -0.54 15.09 -21.48
N GLU A 113 -0.93 13.83 -21.72
CA GLU A 113 -0.72 13.16 -23.00
C GLU A 113 -1.57 13.78 -24.12
N LYS A 114 -2.80 14.22 -23.81
CA LYS A 114 -3.65 14.96 -24.76
C LYS A 114 -3.09 16.34 -25.09
N ILE A 115 -2.53 17.05 -24.12
CA ILE A 115 -1.85 18.34 -24.33
C ILE A 115 -0.60 18.14 -25.21
N ALA A 116 0.11 17.02 -25.01
CA ALA A 116 1.27 16.68 -25.83
C ALA A 116 0.88 16.25 -27.27
N ALA A 117 -0.26 15.57 -27.44
CA ALA A 117 -0.72 15.05 -28.74
C ALA A 117 -1.55 16.06 -29.55
N GLU A 118 -2.35 16.89 -28.88
CA GLU A 118 -3.25 17.87 -29.45
C GLU A 118 -2.79 19.24 -28.94
N SER A 119 -2.38 20.13 -29.86
CA SER A 119 -1.85 21.45 -29.52
C SER A 119 -2.98 22.36 -29.02
N LEU A 120 -3.49 22.07 -27.83
CA LEU A 120 -4.55 22.80 -27.14
C LEU A 120 -3.99 24.13 -26.64
N GLU A 121 -4.79 25.19 -26.78
CA GLU A 121 -4.43 26.51 -26.21
C GLU A 121 -4.25 26.40 -24.69
N GLN A 122 -3.24 27.09 -24.15
CA GLN A 122 -2.95 27.15 -22.70
C GLN A 122 -4.17 27.50 -21.84
N LYS A 123 -5.13 28.26 -22.37
CA LYS A 123 -6.39 28.59 -21.70
C LYS A 123 -7.31 27.39 -21.49
N VAL A 124 -7.37 26.47 -22.46
CA VAL A 124 -8.19 25.25 -22.37
C VAL A 124 -7.56 24.27 -21.38
N VAL A 125 -6.24 24.20 -21.38
CA VAL A 125 -5.45 23.40 -20.44
C VAL A 125 -5.65 23.87 -19.00
N ASP A 126 -5.57 25.17 -18.75
CA ASP A 126 -5.80 25.79 -17.44
C ASP A 126 -7.24 25.54 -16.93
N GLU A 127 -8.25 25.63 -17.81
CA GLU A 127 -9.65 25.36 -17.45
C GLU A 127 -9.87 23.89 -17.06
N LEU A 128 -9.27 22.96 -17.81
CA LEU A 128 -9.35 21.52 -17.52
C LEU A 128 -8.60 21.16 -16.23
N ILE A 129 -7.40 21.70 -16.01
CA ILE A 129 -6.60 21.48 -14.80
C ILE A 129 -7.31 22.06 -13.58
N THR A 130 -7.83 23.28 -13.68
CA THR A 130 -8.62 23.92 -12.61
C THR A 130 -9.83 23.06 -12.24
N ARG A 131 -10.53 22.50 -13.23
CA ARG A 131 -11.66 21.59 -13.01
C ARG A 131 -11.24 20.29 -12.32
N VAL A 132 -10.10 19.71 -12.67
CA VAL A 132 -9.54 18.52 -12.00
C VAL A 132 -9.06 18.84 -10.58
N CYS A 133 -8.44 20.00 -10.35
CA CYS A 133 -8.06 20.49 -9.02
C CYS A 133 -9.28 20.72 -8.11
N CYS A 134 -10.36 21.30 -8.62
CA CYS A 134 -11.61 21.44 -7.86
C CYS A 134 -12.19 20.07 -7.48
N LYS A 135 -12.18 19.09 -8.38
CA LYS A 135 -12.59 17.71 -8.06
C LYS A 135 -11.70 17.08 -6.99
N LEU A 136 -10.37 17.28 -7.07
CA LEU A 136 -9.39 16.81 -6.08
C LEU A 136 -9.61 17.45 -4.71
N ASP A 137 -9.94 18.74 -4.65
CA ASP A 137 -10.20 19.45 -3.40
C ASP A 137 -11.50 18.98 -2.72
N CYS A 138 -12.52 18.64 -3.51
CA CYS A 138 -13.77 18.05 -3.04
C CYS A 138 -13.63 16.61 -2.50
N VAL A 139 -12.47 15.95 -2.63
CA VAL A 139 -12.27 14.62 -2.06
C VAL A 139 -12.25 14.72 -0.52
N ASP A 140 -13.25 14.13 0.12
CA ASP A 140 -13.35 14.03 1.58
C ASP A 140 -12.13 13.30 2.15
N THR A 141 -11.21 14.07 2.75
CA THR A 141 -10.00 13.53 3.38
C THR A 141 -10.27 12.86 4.74
N ASN A 142 -11.53 12.86 5.22
CA ASN A 142 -12.03 12.27 6.46
C ASN A 142 -11.13 12.46 7.70
N GLY A 143 -10.32 13.53 7.73
CA GLY A 143 -9.35 13.81 8.79
C GLY A 143 -7.98 13.10 8.68
N SER A 144 -7.75 12.21 7.71
CA SER A 144 -6.46 11.57 7.48
C SER A 144 -5.42 12.56 6.93
N GLU A 145 -4.36 12.84 7.71
CA GLU A 145 -3.23 13.68 7.27
C GLU A 145 -2.60 13.20 5.95
N ARG A 146 -2.61 11.88 5.72
CA ARG A 146 -2.12 11.26 4.48
C ARG A 146 -2.97 11.58 3.26
N LEU A 147 -4.30 11.55 3.37
CA LEU A 147 -5.18 11.94 2.27
C LEU A 147 -5.01 13.43 1.96
N ARG A 148 -4.82 14.27 2.98
CA ARG A 148 -4.47 15.69 2.79
C ARG A 148 -3.12 15.87 2.09
N ALA A 149 -2.11 15.11 2.50
CA ALA A 149 -0.79 15.16 1.87
C ALA A 149 -0.83 14.71 0.41
N MET A 150 -1.47 13.57 0.12
CA MET A 150 -1.63 13.07 -1.25
C MET A 150 -2.47 14.01 -2.12
N ARG A 151 -3.57 14.55 -1.58
CA ARG A 151 -4.38 15.57 -2.26
C ARG A 151 -3.55 16.80 -2.61
N LYS A 152 -2.77 17.32 -1.65
CA LYS A 152 -1.92 18.50 -1.85
C LYS A 152 -0.81 18.24 -2.87
N GLU A 153 -0.22 17.04 -2.86
CA GLU A 153 0.79 16.65 -3.86
C GLU A 153 0.19 16.49 -5.25
N ALA A 154 -1.00 15.89 -5.37
CA ALA A 154 -1.72 15.74 -6.63
C ALA A 154 -2.14 17.10 -7.21
N ILE A 155 -2.66 18.01 -6.39
CA ILE A 155 -2.97 19.40 -6.79
C ILE A 155 -1.70 20.09 -7.29
N ARG A 156 -0.60 20.01 -6.53
CA ARG A 156 0.67 20.64 -6.93
C ARG A 156 1.22 20.08 -8.25
N LYS A 157 1.05 18.78 -8.50
CA LYS A 157 1.40 18.15 -9.78
C LYS A 157 0.52 18.67 -10.91
N ALA A 158 -0.79 18.77 -10.69
CA ALA A 158 -1.74 19.29 -11.67
C ALA A 158 -1.42 20.76 -12.03
N GLU A 159 -1.20 21.62 -11.03
CA GLU A 159 -0.84 23.02 -11.23
C GLU A 159 0.49 23.19 -11.99
N SER A 160 1.46 22.30 -11.77
CA SER A 160 2.73 22.30 -12.51
C SER A 160 2.60 22.00 -14.01
N LEU A 161 1.46 21.47 -14.46
CA LEU A 161 1.18 21.22 -15.87
C LEU A 161 0.49 22.40 -16.57
N ALA A 162 -0.06 23.35 -15.79
CA ALA A 162 -0.71 24.56 -16.30
C ALA A 162 0.26 25.74 -16.49
N GLN A 163 1.50 25.61 -16.03
CA GLN A 163 2.49 26.69 -15.91
C GLN A 163 3.57 26.60 -17.00
#